data_AF-A0A1Q9TI47-F1
#
_entry.id   AF-A0A1Q9TI47-F1
#
_cell.length_a   1.000
_cell.length_b   1.000
_cell.length_c   1.000
_cell.angle_alpha   90.00
_cell.angle_beta   90.00
_cell.angle_gamma   90.00
#
_symmetry.space_group_name_H-M   'P 1'
#
loop_
_entity.id
_entity.type
_entity.pdbx_description
1 polymer ?
#
loop_
_entity_poly.entity_id
_entity_poly.type
_entity_poly.pdbx_seq_one_letter_code
_entity_poly.pdbx_strand_id
1 'polypeptide(L)'
;MIDRKPQHLTATGPLYHTSASNSTQAFFLAVTRREQGRWQELCQVSVNLLREAGERQVRYNPYIYHWVAALQAFMTNRPGPVDEITAAMELATPERAEFGSAENLNKLVFPQREAFLKFAQRDSARFNDSLANRLRLFRDYHTSDEERARSLDGTVPFGLLALACMAYDRSFHEPNFRLEVESDYLPKHIVERTWYGEFPT
;
A
#
# COMPACT_ATOMS: atom_id res chain seq x y z
N MET A 1 12.57 23.90 -7.32
CA MET A 1 13.72 24.83 -7.30
C MET A 1 14.32 24.86 -8.69
N ILE A 2 14.09 25.93 -9.45
CA ILE A 2 14.88 26.26 -10.64
C ILE A 2 15.60 27.56 -10.25
N ASP A 3 16.92 27.59 -10.37
CA ASP A 3 17.77 28.74 -10.00
C ASP A 3 17.62 29.25 -8.55
N ARG A 4 17.30 28.35 -7.59
CA ARG A 4 17.15 28.66 -6.16
C ARG A 4 16.12 29.75 -5.81
N LYS A 5 15.18 30.06 -6.71
CA LYS A 5 14.06 30.98 -6.42
C LYS A 5 12.77 30.20 -6.19
N PRO A 6 12.00 30.50 -5.12
CA PRO A 6 10.68 29.93 -4.93
C PRO A 6 9.75 30.42 -6.05
N GLN A 7 9.14 29.47 -6.76
CA GLN A 7 8.15 29.72 -7.79
C GLN A 7 6.79 29.30 -7.25
N HIS A 8 5.82 30.20 -7.27
CA HIS A 8 4.42 29.85 -7.01
C HIS A 8 3.81 29.35 -8.31
N LEU A 9 3.71 28.04 -8.44
CA LEU A 9 3.02 27.41 -9.55
C LEU A 9 1.52 27.32 -9.22
N THR A 10 0.68 27.74 -10.16
CA THR A 10 -0.76 27.48 -10.06
C THR A 10 -1.00 25.98 -10.17
N ALA A 11 -1.66 25.39 -9.17
CA ALA A 11 -2.04 23.99 -9.25
C ALA A 11 -2.98 23.76 -10.45
N THR A 12 -2.70 22.73 -11.25
CA THR A 12 -3.53 22.34 -12.40
C THR A 12 -4.91 21.79 -12.02
N GLY A 13 -5.17 21.66 -10.71
CA GLY A 13 -6.30 20.90 -10.18
C GLY A 13 -6.13 19.38 -10.36
N PRO A 14 -7.10 18.59 -9.89
CA PRO A 14 -7.11 17.14 -10.03
C PRO A 14 -7.17 16.71 -11.50
N LEU A 15 -6.24 15.85 -11.91
CA LEU A 15 -6.17 15.28 -13.25
C LEU A 15 -6.46 13.76 -13.17
N TYR A 16 -6.56 13.08 -14.32
CA TYR A 16 -6.88 11.64 -14.36
C TYR A 16 -5.88 10.77 -13.56
N HIS A 17 -4.63 11.23 -13.44
CA HIS A 17 -3.59 10.56 -12.65
C HIS A 17 -3.70 10.84 -11.15
N THR A 18 -4.60 11.71 -10.71
CA THR A 18 -5.06 11.84 -9.31
C THR A 18 -6.07 10.72 -8.99
N SER A 19 -5.69 9.47 -9.29
CA SER A 19 -6.54 8.30 -9.14
C SER A 19 -6.27 7.55 -7.83
N ALA A 20 -7.20 6.69 -7.43
CA ALA A 20 -7.04 5.85 -6.23
C ALA A 20 -5.80 4.94 -6.29
N SER A 21 -5.48 4.40 -7.47
CA SER A 21 -4.28 3.56 -7.67
C SER A 21 -2.99 4.35 -7.45
N ASN A 22 -2.87 5.51 -8.11
CA ASN A 22 -1.66 6.34 -8.00
C ASN A 22 -1.51 6.92 -6.58
N SER A 23 -2.61 7.33 -5.96
CA SER A 23 -2.62 7.79 -4.57
C SER A 23 -2.15 6.68 -3.62
N THR A 24 -2.61 5.45 -3.81
CA THR A 24 -2.19 4.28 -3.02
C THR A 24 -0.70 3.98 -3.18
N GLN A 25 -0.19 4.01 -4.42
CA GLN A 25 1.23 3.78 -4.68
C GLN A 25 2.12 4.88 -4.08
N ALA A 26 1.73 6.14 -4.27
CA ALA A 26 2.42 7.29 -3.67
C ALA A 26 2.41 7.21 -2.13
N PHE A 27 1.30 6.77 -1.54
CA PHE A 27 1.18 6.55 -0.10
C PHE A 27 2.17 5.48 0.39
N PHE A 28 2.24 4.32 -0.28
CA PHE A 28 3.22 3.29 0.12
C PHE A 28 4.66 3.75 -0.03
N LEU A 29 4.99 4.48 -1.09
CA LEU A 29 6.33 5.05 -1.26
C LEU A 29 6.68 6.05 -0.15
N ALA A 30 5.73 6.90 0.26
CA ALA A 30 5.91 7.82 1.37
C ALA A 30 6.10 7.08 2.70
N VAL A 31 5.34 6.00 2.93
CA VAL A 31 5.49 5.13 4.11
C VAL A 31 6.85 4.44 4.14
N THR A 32 7.30 3.83 3.04
CA THR A 32 8.60 3.14 2.99
C THR A 32 9.76 4.11 3.22
N ARG A 33 9.61 5.38 2.83
CA ARG A 33 10.60 6.43 3.08
C ARG A 33 10.47 7.12 4.43
N ARG A 34 9.43 6.81 5.22
CA ARG A 34 9.08 7.48 6.48
C ARG A 34 8.90 9.00 6.33
N GLU A 35 8.46 9.43 5.14
CA GLU A 35 8.16 10.83 4.84
C GLU A 35 6.80 11.22 5.45
N GLN A 36 6.78 11.50 6.76
CA GLN A 36 5.55 11.70 7.52
C GLN A 36 4.63 12.76 6.92
N GLY A 37 5.17 13.93 6.59
CA GLY A 37 4.38 15.01 5.98
C GLY A 37 3.70 14.58 4.68
N ARG A 38 4.38 13.77 3.85
CA ARG A 38 3.84 13.36 2.55
C ARG A 38 2.69 12.37 2.67
N TRP A 39 2.82 11.33 3.49
CA TRP A 39 1.69 10.40 3.66
C TRP A 39 0.51 11.07 4.38
N GLN A 40 0.76 12.05 5.26
CA GLN A 40 -0.30 12.85 5.89
C GLN A 40 -1.06 13.69 4.88
N GLU A 41 -0.37 14.42 4.00
CA GLU A 41 -0.96 15.20 2.90
C GLU A 41 -1.79 14.29 1.97
N LEU A 42 -1.26 13.12 1.60
CA LEU A 42 -1.99 12.15 0.78
C LEU A 42 -3.27 11.64 1.46
N CYS A 43 -3.28 11.52 2.79
CA CYS A 43 -4.48 11.14 3.54
C CYS A 43 -5.53 12.25 3.66
N GLN A 44 -5.21 13.50 3.29
CA GLN A 44 -6.16 14.61 3.24
C GLN A 44 -6.96 14.64 1.92
N VAL A 45 -6.46 13.98 0.87
CA VAL A 45 -7.18 13.88 -0.41
C VAL A 45 -8.42 13.01 -0.23
N SER A 46 -9.62 13.56 -0.47
CA SER A 46 -10.86 12.81 -0.24
C SER A 46 -11.00 11.65 -1.24
N VAL A 47 -11.54 10.53 -0.75
CA VAL A 47 -11.80 9.35 -1.60
C VAL A 47 -12.78 9.68 -2.73
N ASN A 48 -13.76 10.55 -2.49
CA ASN A 48 -14.68 11.02 -3.53
C ASN A 48 -13.96 11.80 -4.62
N LEU A 49 -13.01 12.68 -4.26
CA LEU A 49 -12.22 13.39 -5.25
C LEU A 49 -11.36 12.43 -6.09
N LEU A 50 -10.74 11.41 -5.46
CA LEU A 50 -9.99 10.37 -6.17
C LEU A 50 -10.88 9.55 -7.12
N ARG A 51 -12.16 9.31 -6.74
CA ARG A 51 -13.16 8.67 -7.59
C ARG A 51 -13.50 9.55 -8.78
N GLU A 52 -13.97 10.76 -8.52
CA GLU A 52 -14.37 11.73 -9.55
C GLU A 52 -13.23 12.04 -10.53
N ALA A 53 -11.99 12.16 -10.07
CA ALA A 53 -10.85 12.44 -10.93
C ALA A 53 -10.44 11.22 -11.76
N GLY A 54 -10.36 10.03 -11.16
CA GLY A 54 -9.96 8.80 -11.84
C GLY A 54 -10.98 8.31 -12.87
N GLU A 55 -12.27 8.34 -12.51
CA GLU A 55 -13.38 7.85 -13.36
C GLU A 55 -13.68 8.75 -14.57
N ARG A 56 -13.00 9.89 -14.72
CA ARG A 56 -13.02 10.69 -15.95
C ARG A 56 -12.42 9.97 -17.15
N GLN A 57 -11.53 8.98 -16.93
CA GLN A 57 -10.89 8.24 -18.01
C GLN A 57 -10.98 6.72 -17.85
N VAL A 58 -10.91 6.21 -16.62
CA VAL A 58 -10.81 4.76 -16.36
C VAL A 58 -11.79 4.37 -15.25
N ARG A 59 -12.50 3.26 -15.44
CA ARG A 59 -13.32 2.67 -14.37
C ARG A 59 -12.45 1.85 -13.41
N TYR A 60 -12.77 1.93 -12.12
CA TYR A 60 -12.10 1.16 -11.08
C TYR A 60 -13.09 0.20 -10.42
N ASN A 61 -12.58 -0.94 -9.95
CA ASN A 61 -13.36 -1.78 -9.06
C ASN A 61 -13.69 -1.04 -7.75
N PRO A 62 -14.91 -1.15 -7.21
CA PRO A 62 -15.32 -0.44 -5.99
C PRO A 62 -14.41 -0.69 -4.77
N TYR A 63 -13.77 -1.87 -4.68
CA TYR A 63 -12.88 -2.20 -3.57
C TYR A 63 -11.71 -1.21 -3.40
N ILE A 64 -11.28 -0.50 -4.46
CA ILE A 64 -10.09 0.36 -4.36
C ILE A 64 -10.38 1.58 -3.49
N TYR A 65 -11.62 2.07 -3.50
CA TYR A 65 -12.02 3.23 -2.72
C TYR A 65 -12.14 2.88 -1.23
N HIS A 66 -12.70 1.71 -0.91
CA HIS A 66 -12.69 1.17 0.45
C HIS A 66 -11.26 0.89 0.94
N TRP A 67 -10.38 0.41 0.06
CA TRP A 67 -8.97 0.22 0.40
C TRP A 67 -8.26 1.52 0.78
N VAL A 68 -8.43 2.57 -0.05
CA VAL A 68 -7.88 3.90 0.27
C VAL A 68 -8.49 4.44 1.56
N ALA A 69 -9.81 4.33 1.74
CA ALA A 69 -10.48 4.77 2.96
C ALA A 69 -9.92 4.08 4.21
N ALA A 70 -9.70 2.76 4.15
CA ALA A 70 -9.12 1.99 5.25
C ALA A 70 -7.70 2.47 5.61
N LEU A 71 -6.84 2.68 4.61
CA LEU A 71 -5.48 3.20 4.81
C LEU A 71 -5.52 4.60 5.44
N GLN A 72 -6.31 5.51 4.86
CA GLN A 72 -6.43 6.89 5.36
C GLN A 72 -6.98 6.92 6.79
N ALA A 73 -8.03 6.15 7.08
CA ALA A 73 -8.65 6.09 8.39
C ALA A 73 -7.68 5.53 9.43
N PHE A 74 -6.98 4.44 9.11
CA PHE A 74 -6.00 3.86 10.03
C PHE A 74 -4.85 4.83 10.33
N MET A 75 -4.27 5.44 9.30
CA MET A 75 -3.08 6.30 9.44
C MET A 75 -3.37 7.62 10.14
N THR A 76 -4.59 8.13 10.02
CA THR A 76 -5.03 9.39 10.65
C THR A 76 -5.88 9.17 11.89
N ASN A 77 -5.95 7.93 12.40
CA ASN A 77 -6.73 7.53 13.57
C ASN A 77 -8.22 7.97 13.49
N ARG A 78 -8.82 7.90 12.30
CA ARG A 78 -10.26 8.11 12.11
C ARG A 78 -11.02 6.81 12.39
N PRO A 79 -12.31 6.87 12.75
CA PRO A 79 -13.13 5.68 12.94
C PRO A 79 -13.29 4.83 11.68
N GLY A 80 -13.63 3.54 11.86
CA GLY A 80 -14.04 2.63 10.78
C GLY A 80 -12.96 1.97 9.89
N PRO A 81 -11.63 1.97 10.19
CA PRO A 81 -10.67 1.36 9.27
C PRO A 81 -10.87 -0.15 9.08
N VAL A 82 -11.40 -0.85 10.10
CA VAL A 82 -11.72 -2.29 10.06
C VAL A 82 -12.94 -2.56 9.17
N ASP A 83 -13.95 -1.69 9.21
CA ASP A 83 -15.15 -1.82 8.37
C ASP A 83 -14.78 -1.57 6.90
N GLU A 84 -13.98 -0.54 6.64
CA GLU A 84 -13.50 -0.21 5.29
C GLU A 84 -12.63 -1.33 4.69
N ILE A 85 -11.68 -1.89 5.46
CA ILE A 85 -10.87 -3.00 4.95
C ILE A 85 -11.71 -4.26 4.70
N THR A 86 -12.72 -4.51 5.55
CA THR A 86 -13.62 -5.66 5.38
C THR A 86 -14.44 -5.49 4.10
N ALA A 87 -15.04 -4.33 3.87
CA ALA A 87 -15.75 -4.02 2.62
C ALA A 87 -14.83 -4.15 1.40
N ALA A 88 -13.59 -3.67 1.49
CA ALA A 88 -12.61 -3.81 0.42
C ALA A 88 -12.26 -5.29 0.13
N MET A 89 -12.20 -6.14 1.15
CA MET A 89 -11.97 -7.58 0.99
C MET A 89 -13.17 -8.28 0.36
N GLU A 90 -14.38 -8.01 0.83
CA GLU A 90 -15.60 -8.63 0.29
C GLU A 90 -15.81 -8.28 -1.19
N LEU A 91 -15.50 -7.05 -1.59
CA LEU A 91 -15.61 -6.59 -2.99
C LEU A 91 -14.46 -7.04 -3.88
N ALA A 92 -13.35 -7.51 -3.31
CA ALA A 92 -12.17 -7.97 -4.04
C ALA A 92 -12.20 -9.47 -4.34
N THR A 93 -13.39 -9.98 -4.67
CA THR A 93 -13.63 -11.38 -5.01
C THR A 93 -13.89 -11.52 -6.51
N PRO A 94 -13.54 -12.66 -7.14
CA PRO A 94 -13.80 -12.90 -8.56
C PRO A 94 -15.27 -12.74 -8.96
N GLU A 95 -16.19 -12.97 -8.01
CA GLU A 95 -17.64 -12.88 -8.24
C GLU A 95 -18.17 -11.44 -8.20
N ARG A 96 -17.42 -10.50 -7.60
CA ARG A 96 -17.88 -9.11 -7.38
C ARG A 96 -17.03 -8.06 -8.09
N ALA A 97 -15.78 -8.36 -8.40
CA ALA A 97 -14.92 -7.45 -9.15
C ALA A 97 -15.32 -7.45 -10.65
N GLU A 98 -15.43 -6.25 -11.23
CA GLU A 98 -15.66 -6.05 -12.67
C GLU A 98 -14.37 -6.27 -13.48
N PHE A 99 -13.21 -5.94 -12.89
CA PHE A 99 -11.90 -6.02 -13.54
C PHE A 99 -10.90 -6.88 -12.77
N GLY A 100 -9.93 -7.42 -13.49
CA GLY A 100 -8.87 -8.27 -12.94
C GLY A 100 -9.23 -9.76 -13.01
N SER A 101 -8.23 -10.60 -13.30
CA SER A 101 -8.44 -12.05 -13.32
C SER A 101 -8.64 -12.58 -11.91
N ALA A 102 -9.33 -13.72 -11.78
CA ALA A 102 -9.46 -14.42 -10.50
C ALA A 102 -8.08 -14.71 -9.88
N GLU A 103 -7.08 -15.04 -10.71
CA GLU A 103 -5.71 -15.23 -10.27
C GLU A 103 -5.12 -13.95 -9.66
N ASN A 104 -5.26 -12.80 -10.33
CA ASN A 104 -4.78 -11.51 -9.83
C ASN A 104 -5.44 -11.15 -8.50
N LEU A 105 -6.77 -11.29 -8.43
CA LEU A 105 -7.54 -10.99 -7.24
C LEU A 105 -7.12 -11.85 -6.05
N ASN A 106 -6.99 -13.17 -6.28
CA ASN A 106 -6.69 -14.14 -5.23
C ASN A 106 -5.22 -14.21 -4.83
N LYS A 107 -4.27 -13.84 -5.70
CA LYS A 107 -2.83 -13.88 -5.39
C LYS A 107 -2.25 -12.54 -4.93
N LEU A 108 -2.77 -11.42 -5.42
CA LEU A 108 -2.22 -10.09 -5.12
C LEU A 108 -3.15 -9.26 -4.26
N VAL A 109 -4.40 -9.10 -4.72
CA VAL A 109 -5.29 -8.03 -4.27
C VAL A 109 -5.96 -8.37 -2.93
N PHE A 110 -6.65 -9.51 -2.84
CA PHE A 110 -7.26 -9.98 -1.60
C PHE A 110 -6.22 -10.29 -0.54
N PRO A 111 -5.14 -11.07 -0.86
CA PRO A 111 -4.08 -11.30 0.09
C PRO A 111 -3.63 -9.98 0.65
N GLN A 112 -3.26 -8.95 -0.15
CA GLN A 112 -2.78 -7.62 0.29
C GLN A 112 -3.65 -6.88 1.34
N ARG A 113 -4.94 -7.20 1.43
CA ARG A 113 -5.83 -6.63 2.45
C ARG A 113 -5.84 -7.39 3.77
N GLU A 114 -5.68 -8.71 3.72
CA GLU A 114 -5.71 -9.60 4.90
C GLU A 114 -4.63 -9.30 5.98
N ALA A 115 -3.33 -9.48 5.75
CA ALA A 115 -2.25 -8.92 6.58
C ALA A 115 -2.42 -7.44 6.96
N PHE A 116 -3.00 -6.54 6.15
CA PHE A 116 -3.26 -5.18 6.66
C PHE A 116 -4.34 -5.21 7.75
N LEU A 117 -5.40 -6.00 7.57
CA LEU A 117 -6.38 -6.25 8.62
C LEU A 117 -5.73 -6.88 9.87
N LYS A 118 -4.83 -7.86 9.72
CA LYS A 118 -4.10 -8.47 10.86
C LYS A 118 -3.19 -7.45 11.57
N PHE A 119 -2.51 -6.62 10.80
CA PHE A 119 -1.72 -5.51 11.31
C PHE A 119 -2.59 -4.51 12.10
N ALA A 120 -3.75 -4.13 11.55
CA ALA A 120 -4.68 -3.22 12.21
C ALA A 120 -5.27 -3.82 13.51
N GLN A 121 -5.51 -5.13 13.53
CA GLN A 121 -5.95 -5.91 14.70
C GLN A 121 -4.84 -6.14 15.74
N ARG A 122 -3.60 -5.71 15.46
CA ARG A 122 -2.42 -5.93 16.33
C ARG A 122 -2.09 -7.41 16.56
N ASP A 123 -2.48 -8.27 15.62
CA ASP A 123 -2.21 -9.71 15.68
C ASP A 123 -0.86 -10.00 15.03
N SER A 124 0.21 -9.97 15.84
CA SER A 124 1.60 -10.13 15.37
C SER A 124 1.81 -11.45 14.64
N ALA A 125 1.32 -12.56 15.21
CA ALA A 125 1.52 -13.89 14.62
C ALA A 125 0.82 -14.00 13.26
N ARG A 126 -0.48 -13.67 13.21
CA ARG A 126 -1.23 -13.76 11.95
C ARG A 126 -0.78 -12.74 10.92
N PHE A 127 -0.25 -11.59 11.35
CA PHE A 127 0.38 -10.64 10.45
C PHE A 127 1.59 -11.23 9.74
N ASN A 128 2.53 -11.83 10.49
CA ASN A 128 3.73 -12.43 9.91
C ASN A 128 3.39 -13.60 8.99
N ASP A 129 2.47 -14.49 9.40
CA ASP A 129 2.01 -15.60 8.57
C ASP A 129 1.40 -15.11 7.25
N SER A 130 0.52 -14.10 7.33
CA SER A 130 -0.12 -13.54 6.14
C SER A 130 0.91 -12.83 5.25
N LEU A 131 1.83 -12.04 5.82
CA LEU A 131 2.89 -11.35 5.07
C LEU A 131 3.80 -12.34 4.33
N ALA A 132 4.26 -13.40 5.00
CA ALA A 132 5.08 -14.45 4.39
C ALA A 132 4.34 -15.16 3.25
N ASN A 133 3.09 -15.56 3.48
CA ASN A 133 2.27 -16.21 2.45
C ASN A 133 2.05 -15.29 1.24
N ARG A 134 1.83 -13.99 1.45
CA ARG A 134 1.66 -13.02 0.35
C ARG A 134 2.92 -12.82 -0.46
N LEU A 135 4.10 -12.75 0.16
CA LEU A 135 5.35 -12.62 -0.58
C LEU A 135 5.57 -13.85 -1.48
N ARG A 136 5.19 -15.03 -1.01
CA ARG A 136 5.15 -16.25 -1.83
C ARG A 136 4.15 -16.11 -2.98
N LEU A 137 2.90 -15.71 -2.72
CA LEU A 137 1.88 -15.54 -3.77
C LEU A 137 2.26 -14.46 -4.80
N PHE A 138 2.91 -13.38 -4.37
CA PHE A 138 3.44 -12.33 -5.22
C PHE A 138 4.50 -12.90 -6.17
N ARG A 139 5.47 -13.66 -5.64
CA ARG A 139 6.45 -14.38 -6.46
C ARG A 139 5.76 -15.32 -7.45
N ASP A 140 4.88 -16.18 -6.95
CA ASP A 140 4.18 -17.19 -7.76
C ASP A 140 3.38 -16.55 -8.90
N TYR A 141 2.79 -15.36 -8.69
CA TYR A 141 2.11 -14.61 -9.74
C TYR A 141 3.10 -14.03 -10.75
N HIS A 142 4.12 -13.31 -10.29
CA HIS A 142 5.03 -12.57 -11.15
C HIS A 142 6.08 -13.45 -11.86
N THR A 143 6.25 -14.71 -11.46
CA THR A 143 7.15 -15.67 -12.13
C THR A 143 6.41 -16.82 -12.82
N SER A 144 5.10 -16.70 -13.01
CA SER A 144 4.28 -17.78 -13.61
C SER A 144 4.51 -17.98 -15.11
N ASP A 145 5.04 -16.99 -15.81
CA ASP A 145 5.42 -17.06 -17.22
C ASP A 145 6.60 -16.10 -17.53
N GLU A 146 7.20 -16.23 -18.72
CA GLU A 146 8.36 -15.44 -19.11
C GLU A 146 8.07 -13.94 -19.25
N GLU A 147 6.85 -13.56 -19.64
CA GLU A 147 6.48 -12.16 -19.82
C GLU A 147 6.40 -11.47 -18.46
N ARG A 148 5.70 -12.09 -17.51
CA ARG A 148 5.60 -11.61 -16.12
C ARG A 148 6.97 -11.58 -15.45
N ALA A 149 7.81 -12.59 -15.67
CA ALA A 149 9.14 -12.68 -15.07
C ALA A 149 10.09 -11.56 -15.56
N ARG A 150 9.86 -11.00 -16.75
CA ARG A 150 10.62 -9.86 -17.28
C ARG A 150 10.00 -8.50 -16.95
N SER A 151 8.79 -8.47 -16.38
CA SER A 151 8.11 -7.23 -16.01
C SER A 151 8.70 -6.61 -14.76
N LEU A 152 8.85 -5.27 -14.77
CA LEU A 152 9.26 -4.50 -13.61
C LEU A 152 8.24 -4.56 -12.46
N ASP A 153 6.97 -4.87 -12.76
CA ASP A 153 5.91 -4.97 -11.75
C ASP A 153 6.19 -6.07 -10.71
N GLY A 154 6.96 -7.10 -11.09
CA GLY A 154 7.36 -8.20 -10.22
C GLY A 154 8.59 -7.92 -9.35
N THR A 155 9.17 -6.72 -9.41
CA THR A 155 10.45 -6.43 -8.73
C THR A 155 10.26 -6.13 -7.25
N VAL A 156 9.37 -5.21 -6.91
CA VAL A 156 9.17 -4.76 -5.52
C VAL A 156 7.68 -4.66 -5.21
N PRO A 157 7.15 -5.48 -4.28
CA PRO A 157 5.77 -5.35 -3.83
C PRO A 157 5.64 -4.17 -2.88
N PHE A 158 5.56 -2.93 -3.39
CA PHE A 158 5.57 -1.70 -2.58
C PHE A 158 4.56 -1.71 -1.42
N GLY A 159 3.38 -2.28 -1.63
CA GLY A 159 2.38 -2.43 -0.58
C GLY A 159 2.83 -3.36 0.56
N LEU A 160 3.47 -4.49 0.24
CA LEU A 160 3.98 -5.41 1.26
C LEU A 160 5.22 -4.84 1.96
N LEU A 161 6.09 -4.16 1.19
CA LEU A 161 7.23 -3.45 1.75
C LEU A 161 6.80 -2.35 2.73
N ALA A 162 5.78 -1.57 2.39
CA ALA A 162 5.21 -0.57 3.29
C ALA A 162 4.64 -1.19 4.57
N LEU A 163 3.92 -2.31 4.48
CA LEU A 163 3.41 -3.02 5.66
C LEU A 163 4.55 -3.56 6.55
N ALA A 164 5.61 -4.09 5.95
CA ALA A 164 6.80 -4.52 6.70
C ALA A 164 7.48 -3.33 7.40
N CYS A 165 7.61 -2.19 6.71
CA CYS A 165 8.12 -0.95 7.30
C CYS A 165 7.28 -0.51 8.50
N MET A 166 5.95 -0.50 8.36
CA MET A 166 5.03 -0.15 9.45
C MET A 166 5.11 -1.13 10.62
N ALA A 167 5.25 -2.43 10.36
CA ALA A 167 5.42 -3.46 11.38
C ALA A 167 6.73 -3.31 12.16
N TYR A 168 7.83 -3.08 11.46
CA TYR A 168 9.12 -2.80 12.08
C TYR A 168 9.02 -1.55 12.97
N ASP A 169 8.47 -0.46 12.43
CA ASP A 169 8.32 0.80 13.14
C ASP A 169 7.41 0.67 14.39
N ARG A 170 6.37 -0.17 14.32
CA ARG A 170 5.47 -0.46 15.45
C ARG A 170 6.18 -1.20 16.58
N SER A 171 7.16 -2.05 16.28
CA SER A 171 7.88 -2.83 17.29
C SER A 171 8.63 -1.98 18.32
N PHE A 172 8.98 -0.73 17.97
CA PHE A 172 9.58 0.24 18.89
C PHE A 172 8.61 0.73 19.98
N HIS A 173 7.31 0.65 19.74
CA HIS A 173 6.27 1.16 20.65
C HIS A 173 5.41 0.04 21.24
N GLU A 174 5.37 -1.13 20.60
CA GLU A 174 4.59 -2.30 21.02
C GLU A 174 5.48 -3.56 21.04
N PRO A 175 6.09 -3.91 22.19
CA PRO A 175 7.07 -5.00 22.28
C PRO A 175 6.56 -6.40 21.88
N ASN A 176 5.24 -6.59 21.89
CA ASN A 176 4.56 -7.83 21.52
C ASN A 176 4.22 -7.89 20.02
N PHE A 177 4.47 -6.82 19.26
CA PHE A 177 4.30 -6.79 17.82
C PHE A 177 5.67 -6.75 17.15
N ARG A 178 6.12 -7.87 16.59
CA ARG A 178 7.44 -8.02 15.98
C ARG A 178 7.31 -8.43 14.53
N LEU A 179 8.12 -7.82 13.67
CA LEU A 179 8.30 -8.31 12.31
C LEU A 179 9.33 -9.44 12.33
N GLU A 180 8.94 -10.60 11.80
CA GLU A 180 9.76 -11.83 11.79
C GLU A 180 10.08 -12.30 10.35
N VAL A 181 9.43 -11.70 9.35
CA VAL A 181 9.55 -12.10 7.95
C VAL A 181 10.78 -11.46 7.31
N GLU A 182 11.69 -12.31 6.84
CA GLU A 182 12.80 -11.95 5.95
C GLU A 182 12.51 -12.41 4.52
N SER A 183 12.86 -11.59 3.52
CA SER A 183 12.61 -11.87 2.10
C SER A 183 13.44 -10.97 1.21
N ASP A 184 13.88 -11.46 0.05
CA ASP A 184 14.56 -10.64 -0.97
C ASP A 184 13.68 -9.51 -1.51
N TYR A 185 12.35 -9.67 -1.42
CA TYR A 185 11.37 -8.62 -1.76
C TYR A 185 11.23 -7.54 -0.67
N LEU A 186 11.87 -7.73 0.49
CA LEU A 186 11.87 -6.81 1.62
C LEU A 186 13.31 -6.33 1.88
N PRO A 187 13.81 -5.34 1.11
CA PRO A 187 15.19 -4.88 1.28
C PRO A 187 15.47 -4.44 2.71
N LYS A 188 16.33 -5.20 3.40
CA LYS A 188 16.60 -5.08 4.84
C LYS A 188 16.83 -3.64 5.29
N HIS A 189 17.72 -2.92 4.60
CA HIS A 189 18.07 -1.55 4.97
C HIS A 189 16.91 -0.58 4.85
N ILE A 190 15.99 -0.79 3.89
CA ILE A 190 14.75 -0.01 3.79
C ILE A 190 13.81 -0.36 4.93
N VAL A 191 13.61 -1.65 5.25
CA VAL A 191 12.73 -2.05 6.34
C VAL A 191 13.25 -1.53 7.69
N GLU A 192 14.53 -1.71 7.97
CA GLU A 192 15.12 -1.48 9.28
C GLU A 192 15.58 -0.04 9.56
N ARG A 193 15.36 0.88 8.61
CA ARG A 193 15.80 2.29 8.72
C ARG A 193 17.31 2.45 8.82
N THR A 194 18.08 1.64 8.10
CA THR A 194 19.55 1.68 8.14
C THR A 194 20.15 2.08 6.79
N TRP A 195 19.39 2.74 5.92
CA TRP A 195 19.94 3.21 4.64
C TRP A 195 20.81 4.45 4.84
N TYR A 196 21.86 4.54 4.05
CA TYR A 196 22.90 5.56 4.18
C TYR A 196 22.34 6.98 4.01
N GLY A 197 22.74 7.88 4.90
CA GLY A 197 22.52 9.33 4.76
C GLY A 197 21.25 9.91 5.39
N GLU A 198 20.33 9.09 5.91
CA GLU A 198 19.03 9.56 6.44
C GLU A 198 18.87 9.42 7.97
N PHE A 199 19.50 8.40 8.58
CA PHE A 199 19.41 8.15 10.02
C PHE A 199 20.80 8.21 10.67
N PRO A 200 20.92 8.68 11.94
CA PRO A 200 22.18 8.63 12.67
C PRO A 200 22.67 7.19 12.78
N THR A 201 23.89 6.94 12.31
CA THR A 201 24.63 5.68 12.51
C THR A 201 25.26 5.61 13.89
#